data_AF-A0A945ZKJ1-F1
#
_entry.id   AF-A0A945ZKJ1-F1
#
_cell.length_a   1.000
_cell.length_b   1.000
_cell.length_c   1.000
_cell.angle_alpha   90.00
_cell.angle_beta   90.00
_cell.angle_gamma   90.00
#
_symmetry.space_group_name_H-M   'P 1'
#
loop_
_entity.id
_entity.type
_entity.pdbx_description
1 polymer ?
#
loop_
_entity_poly.entity_id
_entity_poly.type
_entity_poly.pdbx_seq_one_letter_code
_entity_poly.pdbx_strand_id
1 'polypeptide(L)'
;MEIIAGVDEAGRGPLAGPVVASAVILPKDHTIEGLRDSKKLSPKKRESLFEIIEENAISIGIGIVDVTTIDSINILQATYQAMQIALGQLKPKPDKALIDGYGLPSQVVPNEGIIGGDDLVDEIKAASIIAKVTRDRLMCNYGIIFPEYGFEKHKAYGTKQHLEALALHKASPIHRKSFSPVKKNMPTFQWLEKNKKVGWLGEKMAALYLMKNDFEILKMNENCPPYGEIDIIANKKGCLHFVEVKTGLKVKENHLLEKFTHQKLSRLYASIQDYQMKNDIKGEVQLDAVTVKLQKGGPNIQYFPAITLD
;
A
#
# COMPACT_ATOMS: atom_id res chain seq x y z
N MET A 1 31.04 -20.64 -5.22
CA MET A 1 31.20 -19.19 -4.97
C MET A 1 30.26 -18.82 -3.85
N GLU A 2 30.69 -17.93 -2.95
CA GLU A 2 29.84 -17.43 -1.88
C GLU A 2 28.76 -16.51 -2.46
N ILE A 3 27.51 -16.72 -2.06
CA ILE A 3 26.32 -15.97 -2.46
C ILE A 3 26.03 -14.92 -1.40
N ILE A 4 26.22 -13.65 -1.75
CA ILE A 4 26.00 -12.53 -0.84
C ILE A 4 24.69 -11.83 -1.20
N ALA A 5 23.89 -11.53 -0.18
CA ALA A 5 22.72 -10.67 -0.29
C ALA A 5 23.00 -9.31 0.34
N GLY A 6 22.60 -8.23 -0.33
CA GLY A 6 22.52 -6.89 0.26
C GLY A 6 21.10 -6.61 0.74
N VAL A 7 20.96 -5.87 1.84
CA VAL A 7 19.67 -5.58 2.48
C VAL A 7 19.61 -4.12 2.90
N ASP A 8 18.50 -3.45 2.57
CA ASP A 8 18.20 -2.09 3.00
C ASP A 8 16.68 -1.89 3.17
N GLU A 9 16.27 -0.83 3.86
CA GLU A 9 14.89 -0.44 4.08
C GLU A 9 14.51 0.96 3.57
N ALA A 10 13.24 1.10 3.21
CA ALA A 10 12.59 2.37 2.97
C ALA A 10 11.41 2.56 3.93
N GLY A 11 11.24 3.81 4.39
CA GLY A 11 10.01 4.21 5.06
C GLY A 11 10.03 4.18 6.58
N ARG A 12 11.17 4.36 7.25
CA ARG A 12 11.16 4.46 8.71
C ARG A 12 10.56 5.76 9.25
N GLY A 13 10.89 6.89 8.64
CA GLY A 13 10.45 8.23 9.08
C GLY A 13 9.00 8.68 8.76
N PRO A 14 8.34 8.22 7.68
CA PRO A 14 6.98 8.67 7.33
C PRO A 14 5.93 8.46 8.42
N LEU A 15 4.89 9.30 8.40
CA LEU A 15 3.77 9.25 9.35
C LEU A 15 2.70 8.21 8.97
N ALA A 16 2.72 7.74 7.72
CA ALA A 16 1.76 6.78 7.18
C ALA A 16 2.43 5.79 6.22
N GLY A 17 1.74 4.68 5.98
CA GLY A 17 2.18 3.58 5.12
C GLY A 17 3.18 2.63 5.80
N PRO A 18 3.50 1.51 5.14
CA PRO A 18 4.35 0.47 5.69
C PRO A 18 5.82 0.91 5.74
N VAL A 19 6.61 0.10 6.43
CA VAL A 19 8.06 -0.01 6.19
C VAL A 19 8.28 -1.16 5.21
N VAL A 20 9.15 -0.92 4.23
CA VAL A 20 9.49 -1.90 3.19
C VAL A 20 10.99 -2.16 3.30
N ALA A 21 11.39 -3.41 3.34
CA ALA A 21 12.78 -3.82 3.18
C ALA A 21 12.91 -4.65 1.90
N SER A 22 14.09 -4.62 1.30
CA SER A 22 14.45 -5.49 0.20
C SER A 22 15.74 -6.22 0.52
N ALA A 23 15.87 -7.43 -0.02
CA ALA A 23 17.10 -8.19 -0.04
C ALA A 23 17.40 -8.56 -1.49
N VAL A 24 18.62 -8.33 -1.96
CA VAL A 24 19.00 -8.54 -3.37
C VAL A 24 20.29 -9.34 -3.45
N ILE A 25 20.30 -10.35 -4.32
CA ILE A 25 21.50 -11.10 -4.71
C ILE A 25 21.82 -10.72 -6.16
N LEU A 26 23.01 -10.19 -6.40
CA LEU A 26 23.49 -9.89 -7.75
C LEU A 26 24.45 -10.99 -8.24
N PRO A 27 24.56 -11.21 -9.56
CA PRO A 27 25.66 -11.96 -10.14
C PRO A 27 27.00 -11.32 -9.75
N LYS A 28 28.01 -12.14 -9.44
CA LYS A 28 29.34 -11.66 -9.01
C LYS A 28 30.00 -10.73 -10.05
N ASP A 29 29.70 -10.95 -11.32
CA ASP A 29 30.20 -10.23 -12.49
C ASP A 29 29.12 -9.33 -13.12
N HIS A 30 28.13 -8.89 -12.34
CA HIS A 30 27.09 -7.99 -12.85
C HIS A 30 27.70 -6.72 -13.46
N THR A 31 27.06 -6.21 -14.50
CA THR A 31 27.49 -4.99 -15.21
C THR A 31 26.50 -3.84 -15.05
N ILE A 32 25.66 -3.88 -14.01
CA ILE A 32 24.67 -2.83 -13.73
C ILE A 32 25.38 -1.51 -13.42
N GLU A 33 25.31 -0.56 -14.34
CA GLU A 33 25.93 0.75 -14.17
C GLU A 33 25.05 1.73 -13.40
N GLY A 34 25.68 2.55 -12.55
CA GLY A 34 25.02 3.67 -11.90
C GLY A 34 24.27 3.33 -10.60
N LEU A 35 24.49 2.13 -10.04
CA LEU A 35 24.09 1.81 -8.67
C LEU A 35 24.72 2.81 -7.70
N ARG A 36 23.87 3.46 -6.91
CA ARG A 36 24.21 4.44 -5.84
C ARG A 36 23.07 4.47 -4.83
N ASP A 37 23.30 5.08 -3.66
CA ASP A 37 22.25 5.38 -2.68
C ASP A 37 21.00 5.91 -3.39
N SER A 38 19.87 5.24 -3.13
CA SER A 38 18.59 5.54 -3.76
C SER A 38 18.18 7.00 -3.56
N LYS A 39 18.57 7.64 -2.46
CA LYS A 39 18.29 9.04 -2.12
C LYS A 39 19.07 10.02 -3.00
N LYS A 40 20.22 9.61 -3.54
CA LYS A 40 21.07 10.41 -4.46
C LYS A 40 20.64 10.29 -5.92
N LEU A 41 19.72 9.38 -6.24
CA LEU A 41 19.17 9.18 -7.57
C LEU A 41 17.88 9.99 -7.77
N SER A 42 17.70 10.51 -8.99
CA SER A 42 16.42 11.08 -9.40
C SER A 42 15.34 9.99 -9.49
N PRO A 43 14.04 10.31 -9.29
CA PRO A 43 12.97 9.33 -9.39
C PRO A 43 12.98 8.55 -10.70
N LYS A 44 13.19 9.23 -11.84
CA LYS A 44 13.25 8.59 -13.17
C LYS A 44 14.41 7.60 -13.28
N LYS A 45 15.60 7.96 -12.78
CA LYS A 45 16.76 7.06 -12.82
C LYS A 45 16.56 5.87 -11.88
N ARG A 46 15.90 6.08 -10.73
CA ARG A 46 15.59 5.03 -9.77
C ARG A 46 14.60 4.01 -10.34
N GLU A 47 13.55 4.46 -11.02
CA GLU A 47 12.60 3.58 -11.72
C GLU A 47 13.28 2.74 -12.81
N SER A 48 14.13 3.37 -13.63
CA SER A 48 14.91 2.64 -14.65
C SER A 48 15.87 1.61 -14.06
N LEU A 49 16.55 1.94 -12.94
CA LEU A 49 17.42 0.98 -12.26
C LEU A 49 16.64 -0.14 -11.59
N PHE A 50 15.43 0.13 -11.10
CA PHE A 50 14.55 -0.89 -10.52
C PHE A 50 14.27 -2.01 -11.54
N GLU A 51 13.87 -1.65 -12.76
CA GLU A 51 13.63 -2.60 -13.86
C GLU A 51 14.90 -3.40 -14.20
N ILE A 52 16.05 -2.71 -14.33
CA ILE A 52 17.33 -3.38 -14.60
C ILE A 52 17.71 -4.36 -13.49
N ILE A 53 17.52 -3.99 -12.23
CA ILE A 53 17.81 -4.88 -11.10
C ILE A 53 16.86 -6.08 -11.11
N GLU A 54 15.56 -5.89 -11.35
CA GLU A 54 14.59 -7.00 -11.45
C GLU A 54 14.94 -8.00 -12.55
N GLU A 55 15.43 -7.52 -13.70
CA GLU A 55 15.83 -8.38 -14.82
C GLU A 55 17.16 -9.12 -14.60
N ASN A 56 18.10 -8.53 -13.85
CA ASN A 56 19.48 -9.02 -13.78
C ASN A 56 19.86 -9.63 -12.42
N ALA A 57 19.12 -9.38 -11.35
CA ALA A 57 19.39 -9.98 -10.05
C ALA A 57 19.16 -11.49 -10.08
N ILE A 58 20.00 -12.24 -9.36
CA ILE A 58 19.81 -13.68 -9.15
C ILE A 58 18.52 -13.91 -8.34
N SER A 59 18.28 -13.07 -7.34
CA SER A 59 17.09 -13.17 -6.49
C SER A 59 16.79 -11.84 -5.82
N ILE A 60 15.51 -11.55 -5.64
CA ILE A 60 15.01 -10.39 -4.93
C ILE A 60 13.94 -10.85 -3.96
N GLY A 61 14.05 -10.42 -2.71
CA GLY A 61 13.03 -10.61 -1.68
C GLY A 61 12.54 -9.27 -1.18
N ILE A 62 11.24 -9.14 -0.95
CA ILE A 62 10.60 -7.90 -0.49
C ILE A 62 9.79 -8.18 0.77
N GLY A 63 10.15 -7.51 1.86
CA GLY A 63 9.42 -7.56 3.11
C GLY A 63 8.64 -6.28 3.35
N ILE A 64 7.35 -6.41 3.58
CA ILE A 64 6.45 -5.28 3.85
C ILE A 64 5.82 -5.50 5.21
N VAL A 65 5.98 -4.54 6.12
CA VAL A 65 5.36 -4.56 7.45
C VAL A 65 4.42 -3.38 7.60
N ASP A 66 3.16 -3.69 7.88
CA ASP A 66 2.06 -2.72 7.92
C ASP A 66 2.06 -1.83 9.17
N VAL A 67 1.22 -0.80 9.16
CA VAL A 67 1.12 0.15 10.28
C VAL A 67 0.58 -0.45 11.56
N THR A 68 -0.26 -1.49 11.46
CA THR A 68 -0.80 -2.19 12.63
C THR A 68 0.33 -2.88 13.39
N THR A 69 1.24 -3.50 12.66
CA THR A 69 2.44 -4.15 13.20
C THR A 69 3.45 -3.13 13.69
N ILE A 70 3.73 -2.07 12.91
CA ILE A 70 4.63 -0.97 13.36
C ILE A 70 4.17 -0.39 14.70
N ASP A 71 2.86 -0.16 14.85
CA ASP A 71 2.30 0.40 16.08
C ASP A 71 2.37 -0.58 17.27
N SER A 72 2.43 -1.90 17.04
CA SER A 72 2.48 -2.90 18.09
C SER A 72 3.90 -3.23 18.57
N ILE A 73 4.87 -3.30 17.65
CA ILE A 73 6.25 -3.70 17.96
C ILE A 73 7.28 -2.57 17.85
N ASN A 74 6.87 -1.35 17.51
CA ASN A 74 7.70 -0.19 17.18
C ASN A 74 8.43 -0.27 15.83
N ILE A 75 8.90 0.88 15.34
CA ILE A 75 9.49 1.00 14.00
C ILE A 75 10.81 0.24 13.84
N LEU A 76 11.62 0.12 14.90
CA LEU A 76 12.88 -0.60 14.83
C LEU A 76 12.65 -2.10 14.62
N GLN A 77 11.76 -2.69 15.43
CA GLN A 77 11.45 -4.11 15.31
C GLN A 77 10.68 -4.42 14.03
N ALA A 78 9.80 -3.51 13.58
CA ALA A 78 9.12 -3.64 12.30
C ALA A 78 10.09 -3.59 11.11
N THR A 79 11.13 -2.76 11.18
CA THR A 79 12.22 -2.78 10.18
C THR A 79 12.93 -4.13 10.17
N TYR A 80 13.32 -4.66 11.34
CA TYR A 80 13.96 -5.97 11.42
C TYR A 80 13.07 -7.09 10.88
N GLN A 81 11.77 -7.07 11.21
CA GLN A 81 10.81 -8.03 10.68
C GLN A 81 10.68 -7.91 9.15
N ALA A 82 10.65 -6.70 8.59
CA ALA A 82 10.63 -6.50 7.14
C ALA A 82 11.89 -7.09 6.48
N MET A 83 13.07 -6.83 7.03
CA MET A 83 14.33 -7.40 6.52
C MET A 83 14.36 -8.92 6.59
N GLN A 84 13.84 -9.52 7.67
CA GLN A 84 13.72 -10.97 7.82
C GLN A 84 12.77 -11.58 6.78
N ILE A 85 11.62 -10.94 6.52
CA ILE A 85 10.69 -11.37 5.47
C ILE A 85 11.39 -11.30 4.10
N ALA A 86 12.10 -10.21 3.81
CA ALA A 86 12.83 -10.04 2.55
C ALA A 86 13.88 -11.16 2.36
N LEU A 87 14.74 -11.38 3.36
CA LEU A 87 15.73 -12.46 3.32
C LEU A 87 15.11 -13.85 3.17
N GLY A 88 13.97 -14.09 3.81
CA GLY A 88 13.25 -15.38 3.75
C GLY A 88 12.67 -15.71 2.38
N GLN A 89 12.54 -14.74 1.47
CA GLN A 89 12.04 -14.93 0.11
C GLN A 89 13.14 -15.28 -0.89
N LEU A 90 14.42 -15.07 -0.54
CA LEU A 90 15.53 -15.30 -1.45
C LEU A 90 15.67 -16.77 -1.82
N LYS A 91 15.79 -17.02 -3.12
CA LYS A 91 16.10 -18.31 -3.73
C LYS A 91 17.13 -18.09 -4.85
N PRO A 92 18.35 -18.63 -4.75
CA PRO A 92 18.88 -19.47 -3.67
C PRO A 92 19.00 -18.73 -2.32
N LYS A 93 19.11 -19.49 -1.23
CA LYS A 93 19.42 -18.91 0.09
C LYS A 93 20.85 -18.34 0.06
N PRO A 94 21.08 -17.10 0.51
CA PRO A 94 22.43 -16.54 0.56
C PRO A 94 23.28 -17.20 1.64
N ASP A 95 24.59 -17.27 1.40
CA ASP A 95 25.60 -17.70 2.38
C ASP A 95 25.81 -16.62 3.45
N LYS A 96 25.74 -15.34 3.05
CA LYS A 96 25.88 -14.17 3.94
C LYS A 96 24.97 -13.02 3.50
N ALA A 97 24.51 -12.22 4.46
CA ALA A 97 23.80 -10.96 4.21
C ALA A 97 24.59 -9.75 4.72
N LEU A 98 24.65 -8.69 3.91
CA LEU A 98 25.19 -7.38 4.25
C LEU A 98 24.02 -6.42 4.44
N ILE A 99 23.87 -5.90 5.66
CA ILE A 99 22.74 -5.05 6.06
C ILE A 99 23.21 -3.59 6.10
N ASP A 100 22.46 -2.66 5.51
CA ASP A 100 22.75 -1.23 5.71
C ASP A 100 22.54 -0.85 7.19
N GLY A 101 23.58 -0.27 7.80
CA GLY A 101 23.61 0.06 9.21
C GLY A 101 24.07 -1.11 10.10
N TYR A 102 23.17 -1.61 10.95
CA TYR A 102 23.50 -2.62 11.97
C TYR A 102 22.99 -4.00 11.58
N GLY A 103 23.75 -5.04 11.92
CA GLY A 103 23.36 -6.42 11.71
C GLY A 103 22.05 -6.78 12.44
N LEU A 104 21.32 -7.74 11.89
CA LEU A 104 20.09 -8.26 12.47
C LEU A 104 20.39 -9.09 13.72
N PRO A 105 19.66 -8.90 14.82
CA PRO A 105 19.89 -9.63 16.07
C PRO A 105 19.59 -11.13 15.99
N SER A 106 18.79 -11.57 15.01
CA SER A 106 18.45 -12.97 14.77
C SER A 106 19.08 -13.48 13.48
N GLN A 107 19.79 -14.61 13.56
CA GLN A 107 20.60 -15.14 12.46
C GLN A 107 19.91 -16.34 11.77
N VAL A 108 18.94 -16.06 10.89
CA VAL A 108 18.47 -17.08 9.91
C VAL A 108 19.50 -17.28 8.80
N VAL A 109 20.27 -16.22 8.53
CA VAL A 109 21.40 -16.14 7.61
C VAL A 109 22.53 -15.42 8.38
N PRO A 110 23.79 -15.88 8.27
CA PRO A 110 24.94 -15.12 8.75
C PRO A 110 24.89 -13.69 8.19
N ASN A 111 24.96 -12.68 9.05
CA ASN A 111 24.84 -11.29 8.60
C ASN A 111 25.77 -10.35 9.36
N GLU A 112 26.16 -9.27 8.69
CA GLU A 112 26.89 -8.17 9.29
C GLU A 112 26.30 -6.83 8.85
N GLY A 113 26.43 -5.82 9.71
CA GLY A 113 26.02 -4.46 9.39
C GLY A 113 27.16 -3.68 8.74
N ILE A 114 26.85 -2.94 7.68
CA ILE A 114 27.76 -2.03 6.99
C ILE A 114 27.20 -0.61 7.15
N ILE A 115 27.87 0.22 7.94
CA ILE A 115 27.47 1.62 8.12
C ILE A 115 27.70 2.39 6.82
N GLY A 116 26.64 2.94 6.22
CA GLY A 116 26.71 3.60 4.91
C GLY A 116 26.90 2.59 3.77
N GLY A 117 26.34 1.39 3.93
CA GLY A 117 26.44 0.32 2.95
C GLY A 117 25.78 0.70 1.62
N ASP A 118 24.78 1.57 1.66
CA ASP A 118 24.09 2.14 0.50
C ASP A 118 24.99 3.00 -0.41
N ASP A 119 26.21 3.32 0.01
CA ASP A 119 27.24 3.96 -0.83
C ASP A 119 28.40 3.03 -1.22
N LEU A 120 28.56 1.90 -0.53
CA LEU A 120 29.77 1.09 -0.60
C LEU A 120 29.56 -0.26 -1.30
N VAL A 121 28.41 -0.89 -1.09
CA VAL A 121 28.14 -2.28 -1.50
C VAL A 121 27.04 -2.28 -2.56
N ASP A 122 27.29 -2.92 -3.71
CA ASP A 122 26.38 -2.87 -4.86
C ASP A 122 25.07 -3.61 -4.60
N GLU A 123 25.10 -4.72 -3.87
CA GLU A 123 23.89 -5.43 -3.46
C GLU A 123 23.04 -4.58 -2.50
N ILE A 124 23.66 -3.80 -1.60
CA ILE A 124 22.93 -2.88 -0.70
C ILE A 124 22.35 -1.72 -1.49
N LYS A 125 23.10 -1.14 -2.44
CA LYS A 125 22.57 -0.10 -3.36
C LYS A 125 21.36 -0.61 -4.13
N ALA A 126 21.44 -1.83 -4.66
CA ALA A 126 20.34 -2.46 -5.37
C ALA A 126 19.13 -2.68 -4.45
N ALA A 127 19.33 -3.22 -3.24
CA ALA A 127 18.29 -3.37 -2.24
C ALA A 127 17.62 -2.03 -1.86
N SER A 128 18.41 -0.97 -1.69
CA SER A 128 17.92 0.38 -1.42
C SER A 128 16.98 0.89 -2.51
N ILE A 129 17.37 0.69 -3.77
CA ILE A 129 16.57 1.08 -4.94
C ILE A 129 15.25 0.30 -4.97
N ILE A 130 15.30 -1.03 -4.81
CA ILE A 130 14.11 -1.88 -4.79
C ILE A 130 13.16 -1.45 -3.66
N ALA A 131 13.65 -1.39 -2.42
CA ALA A 131 12.82 -1.02 -1.27
C ALA A 131 12.18 0.37 -1.46
N LYS A 132 12.95 1.34 -1.98
CA LYS A 132 12.50 2.71 -2.16
C LYS A 132 11.43 2.83 -3.25
N VAL A 133 11.63 2.22 -4.42
CA VAL A 133 10.66 2.28 -5.52
C VAL A 133 9.39 1.51 -5.16
N THR A 134 9.50 0.30 -4.60
CA THR A 134 8.34 -0.48 -4.14
C THR A 134 7.52 0.33 -3.15
N ARG A 135 8.15 0.95 -2.16
CA ARG A 135 7.44 1.78 -1.18
C ARG A 135 6.81 3.01 -1.83
N ASP A 136 7.53 3.70 -2.69
CA ASP A 136 7.04 4.92 -3.31
C ASP A 136 5.83 4.65 -4.22
N ARG A 137 5.83 3.54 -4.97
CA ARG A 137 4.68 3.03 -5.75
C ARG A 137 3.48 2.75 -4.84
N LEU A 138 3.67 2.05 -3.72
CA LEU A 138 2.60 1.83 -2.72
C LEU A 138 2.00 3.13 -2.21
N MET A 139 2.83 4.14 -1.93
CA MET A 139 2.34 5.44 -1.48
C MET A 139 1.56 6.21 -2.56
N CYS A 140 1.92 6.04 -3.84
CA CYS A 140 1.13 6.57 -4.96
C CYS A 140 -0.24 5.89 -5.03
N ASN A 141 -0.30 4.57 -4.87
CA ASN A 141 -1.57 3.82 -4.84
C ASN A 141 -2.44 4.25 -3.65
N TYR A 142 -1.84 4.48 -2.49
CA TYR A 142 -2.55 5.09 -1.36
C TYR A 142 -3.02 6.52 -1.65
N GLY A 143 -2.35 7.28 -2.52
CA GLY A 143 -2.79 8.60 -2.97
C GLY A 143 -4.12 8.55 -3.74
N ILE A 144 -4.37 7.46 -4.50
CA ILE A 144 -5.67 7.23 -5.17
C ILE A 144 -6.78 7.05 -4.12
N ILE A 145 -6.49 6.30 -3.06
CA ILE A 145 -7.45 6.02 -1.99
C ILE A 145 -7.67 7.26 -1.11
N PHE A 146 -6.60 7.98 -0.77
CA PHE A 146 -6.58 9.09 0.19
C PHE A 146 -6.09 10.40 -0.46
N PRO A 147 -6.83 10.92 -1.47
CA PRO A 147 -6.37 12.08 -2.23
C PRO A 147 -6.23 13.34 -1.36
N GLU A 148 -6.91 13.41 -0.21
CA GLU A 148 -6.87 14.56 0.69
C GLU A 148 -5.51 14.75 1.37
N TYR A 149 -4.66 13.71 1.39
CA TYR A 149 -3.38 13.75 2.09
C TYR A 149 -2.19 13.99 1.17
N GLY A 150 -2.33 13.84 -0.15
CA GLY A 150 -1.23 14.07 -1.10
C GLY A 150 -0.06 13.08 -0.98
N PHE A 151 -0.33 11.83 -0.59
CA PHE A 151 0.70 10.81 -0.36
C PHE A 151 1.58 10.52 -1.58
N GLU A 152 1.04 10.65 -2.77
CA GLU A 152 1.74 10.51 -4.05
C GLU A 152 2.85 11.57 -4.21
N LYS A 153 2.77 12.71 -3.52
CA LYS A 153 3.78 13.79 -3.61
C LYS A 153 4.91 13.58 -2.61
N HIS A 154 4.56 13.51 -1.33
CA HIS A 154 5.55 13.50 -0.24
C HIS A 154 5.71 12.14 0.43
N LYS A 155 5.15 11.06 -0.13
CA LYS A 155 5.38 9.66 0.32
C LYS A 155 5.12 9.44 1.82
N ALA A 156 4.14 10.17 2.34
CA ALA A 156 3.73 10.25 3.75
C ALA A 156 4.77 10.80 4.75
N TYR A 157 5.86 11.43 4.31
CA TYR A 157 6.71 12.22 5.22
C TYR A 157 5.92 13.40 5.81
N GLY A 158 6.27 13.82 7.02
CA GLY A 158 5.60 14.89 7.77
C GLY A 158 5.88 16.29 7.24
N THR A 159 5.59 16.53 5.96
CA THR A 159 5.69 17.85 5.32
C THR A 159 4.58 18.77 5.84
N LYS A 160 4.72 20.08 5.64
CA LYS A 160 3.69 21.05 5.99
C LYS A 160 2.31 20.66 5.43
N GLN A 161 2.26 20.31 4.14
CA GLN A 161 1.04 19.84 3.46
C GLN A 161 0.42 18.63 4.19
N HIS A 162 1.23 17.64 4.55
CA HIS A 162 0.73 16.44 5.23
C HIS A 162 0.21 16.75 6.64
N LEU A 163 0.89 17.62 7.39
CA LEU A 163 0.47 18.03 8.72
C LEU A 163 -0.84 18.83 8.71
N GLU A 164 -1.04 19.69 7.70
CA GLU A 164 -2.29 20.41 7.47
C GLU A 164 -3.44 19.46 7.14
N ALA A 165 -3.22 18.52 6.20
CA ALA A 165 -4.19 17.48 5.87
C ALA A 165 -4.55 16.62 7.09
N LEU A 166 -3.56 16.22 7.89
CA LEU A 166 -3.76 15.46 9.12
C LEU A 166 -4.58 16.23 10.17
N ALA A 167 -4.37 17.54 10.29
CA ALA A 167 -5.14 18.37 11.22
C ALA A 167 -6.62 18.49 10.79
N LEU A 168 -6.85 18.68 9.49
CA LEU A 168 -8.16 18.89 8.88
C LEU A 168 -8.99 17.60 8.77
N HIS A 169 -8.36 16.52 8.28
CA HIS A 169 -9.03 15.26 7.95
C HIS A 169 -8.87 14.17 9.01
N LYS A 170 -8.06 14.44 10.05
CA LYS A 170 -7.65 13.46 11.08
C LYS A 170 -6.83 12.32 10.49
N ALA A 171 -6.41 11.39 11.32
CA ALA A 171 -5.60 10.25 10.89
C ALA A 171 -6.45 9.27 10.07
N SER A 172 -5.93 8.86 8.91
CA SER A 172 -6.49 7.78 8.09
C SER A 172 -6.07 6.39 8.62
N PRO A 173 -6.68 5.30 8.12
CA PRO A 173 -6.33 3.93 8.54
C PRO A 173 -4.88 3.52 8.32
N ILE A 174 -4.19 4.14 7.35
CA ILE A 174 -2.79 3.85 7.04
C ILE A 174 -1.79 4.73 7.80
N HIS A 175 -2.24 5.60 8.70
CA HIS A 175 -1.32 6.36 9.56
C HIS A 175 -0.80 5.50 10.72
N ARG A 176 0.45 5.74 11.12
CA ARG A 176 1.11 5.10 12.26
C ARG A 176 0.68 5.78 13.54
N LYS A 177 -0.28 5.17 14.25
CA LYS A 177 -0.98 5.77 15.40
C LYS A 177 -0.05 6.02 16.58
N SER A 178 1.04 5.27 16.68
CA SER A 178 2.08 5.42 17.70
C SER A 178 2.95 6.67 17.49
N PHE A 179 3.02 7.24 16.27
CA PHE A 179 3.89 8.35 15.96
C PHE A 179 3.27 9.68 16.40
N SER A 180 4.09 10.58 16.96
CA SER A 180 3.72 12.00 17.04
C SER A 180 4.02 12.65 15.68
N PRO A 181 3.09 13.41 15.05
CA PRO A 181 1.86 13.99 15.61
C PRO A 181 0.55 13.22 15.34
N VAL A 182 0.61 12.03 14.71
CA VAL A 182 -0.57 11.21 14.37
C VAL A 182 -1.42 10.90 15.59
N LYS A 183 -0.79 10.47 16.69
CA LYS A 183 -1.47 10.14 17.95
C LYS A 183 -2.43 11.23 18.44
N LYS A 184 -2.10 12.51 18.18
CA LYS A 184 -2.90 13.67 18.59
C LYS A 184 -4.06 14.00 17.64
N ASN A 185 -4.08 13.39 16.46
CA ASN A 185 -5.04 13.67 15.39
C ASN A 185 -5.91 12.45 15.04
N MET A 186 -6.11 11.52 15.97
CA MET A 186 -6.97 10.36 15.74
C MET A 186 -8.45 10.77 15.64
N PRO A 187 -9.22 10.25 14.65
CA PRO A 187 -10.65 10.50 14.59
C PRO A 187 -11.38 9.73 15.70
N THR A 188 -12.46 10.33 16.22
CA THR A 188 -13.42 9.65 17.08
C THR A 188 -14.69 9.31 16.28
N PHE A 189 -15.49 8.35 16.75
CA PHE A 189 -16.79 8.07 16.11
C PHE A 189 -17.70 9.31 16.06
N GLN A 190 -17.74 10.08 17.16
CA GLN A 190 -18.50 11.33 17.21
C GLN A 190 -18.00 12.34 16.16
N TRP A 191 -16.68 12.44 15.95
CA TRP A 191 -16.13 13.30 14.92
C TRP A 191 -16.52 12.83 13.51
N LEU A 192 -16.47 11.51 13.26
CA LEU A 192 -16.87 10.93 11.97
C LEU A 192 -18.34 11.20 11.66
N GLU A 193 -19.24 11.01 12.63
CA GLU A 193 -20.67 11.29 12.48
C GLU A 193 -20.92 12.78 12.25
N LYS A 194 -20.36 13.65 13.12
CA LYS A 194 -20.55 15.11 13.04
C LYS A 194 -20.10 15.69 11.70
N ASN A 195 -19.03 15.16 11.11
CA ASN A 195 -18.46 15.64 9.86
C ASN A 195 -18.91 14.82 8.63
N LYS A 196 -19.91 13.92 8.78
CA LYS A 196 -20.40 13.05 7.69
C LYS A 196 -19.29 12.23 7.02
N LYS A 197 -18.30 11.79 7.79
CA LYS A 197 -17.12 11.02 7.34
C LYS A 197 -17.23 9.50 7.54
N VAL A 198 -18.39 9.00 7.98
CA VAL A 198 -18.63 7.55 8.14
C VAL A 198 -18.55 6.82 6.80
N GLY A 199 -19.28 7.27 5.77
CA GLY A 199 -19.23 6.67 4.42
C GLY A 199 -17.83 6.73 3.82
N TRP A 200 -17.23 7.92 3.84
CA TRP A 200 -15.84 8.15 3.44
C TRP A 200 -14.86 7.14 4.07
N LEU A 201 -14.92 6.95 5.38
CA LEU A 201 -14.02 6.01 6.06
C LEU A 201 -14.27 4.57 5.59
N GLY A 202 -15.53 4.20 5.41
CA GLY A 202 -15.88 2.85 4.94
C GLY A 202 -15.42 2.58 3.50
N GLU A 203 -15.59 3.53 2.58
CA GLU A 203 -15.03 3.45 1.21
C GLU A 203 -13.51 3.22 1.26
N LYS A 204 -12.80 3.97 2.10
CA LYS A 204 -11.34 3.83 2.19
C LYS A 204 -10.93 2.48 2.80
N MET A 205 -11.67 2.00 3.80
CA MET A 205 -11.44 0.67 4.38
C MET A 205 -11.75 -0.45 3.37
N ALA A 206 -12.80 -0.31 2.57
CA ALA A 206 -13.13 -1.24 1.49
C ALA A 206 -12.01 -1.29 0.45
N ALA A 207 -11.52 -0.13 0.00
CA ALA A 207 -10.39 -0.05 -0.94
C ALA A 207 -9.12 -0.71 -0.39
N LEU A 208 -8.77 -0.46 0.88
CA LEU A 208 -7.64 -1.12 1.53
C LEU A 208 -7.83 -2.65 1.65
N TYR A 209 -9.05 -3.10 1.95
CA TYR A 209 -9.37 -4.52 1.97
C TYR A 209 -9.19 -5.15 0.60
N LEU A 210 -9.68 -4.51 -0.46
CA LEU A 210 -9.50 -4.97 -1.84
C LEU A 210 -8.01 -5.02 -2.21
N MET A 211 -7.22 -3.99 -1.90
CA MET A 211 -5.76 -4.01 -2.13
C MET A 211 -5.07 -5.19 -1.45
N LYS A 212 -5.46 -5.52 -0.22
CA LYS A 212 -4.91 -6.68 0.51
C LYS A 212 -5.28 -8.01 -0.14
N ASN A 213 -6.32 -8.04 -0.98
CA ASN A 213 -6.80 -9.22 -1.71
C ASN A 213 -6.47 -9.13 -3.21
N ASP A 214 -5.32 -8.57 -3.56
CA ASP A 214 -4.74 -8.51 -4.91
C ASP A 214 -5.52 -7.67 -5.93
N PHE A 215 -6.35 -6.74 -5.48
CA PHE A 215 -6.96 -5.74 -6.36
C PHE A 215 -6.04 -4.52 -6.50
N GLU A 216 -5.92 -4.03 -7.72
CA GLU A 216 -5.34 -2.73 -8.03
C GLU A 216 -6.45 -1.68 -8.02
N ILE A 217 -6.41 -0.70 -7.13
CA ILE A 217 -7.39 0.38 -7.11
C ILE A 217 -7.02 1.40 -8.18
N LEU A 218 -7.89 1.57 -9.17
CA LEU A 218 -7.70 2.51 -10.28
C LEU A 218 -8.32 3.86 -9.98
N LYS A 219 -9.52 3.87 -9.38
CA LYS A 219 -10.26 5.09 -9.10
C LYS A 219 -11.17 4.93 -7.88
N MET A 220 -11.39 6.04 -7.20
CA MET A 220 -12.37 6.17 -6.12
C MET A 220 -13.41 7.22 -6.51
N ASN A 221 -14.65 7.01 -6.12
CA ASN A 221 -15.74 7.98 -6.15
C ASN A 221 -15.90 8.61 -7.55
N GLU A 222 -16.00 7.76 -8.57
CA GLU A 222 -16.11 8.18 -9.96
C GLU A 222 -17.52 8.69 -10.26
N ASN A 223 -17.62 9.94 -10.68
CA ASN A 223 -18.89 10.56 -11.02
C ASN A 223 -19.28 10.24 -12.47
N CYS A 224 -20.43 9.59 -12.65
CA CYS A 224 -21.01 9.16 -13.92
C CYS A 224 -22.37 9.84 -14.15
N PRO A 225 -22.43 11.16 -14.39
CA PRO A 225 -23.70 11.84 -14.63
C PRO A 225 -24.33 11.37 -15.97
N PRO A 226 -25.67 11.20 -16.04
CA PRO A 226 -26.66 11.50 -14.99
C PRO A 226 -26.97 10.32 -14.03
N TYR A 227 -26.25 9.21 -14.15
CA TYR A 227 -26.62 7.92 -13.54
C TYR A 227 -26.27 7.82 -12.05
N GLY A 228 -25.13 8.37 -11.64
CA GLY A 228 -24.72 8.42 -10.24
C GLY A 228 -23.21 8.43 -10.06
N GLU A 229 -22.76 7.85 -8.95
CA GLU A 229 -21.34 7.71 -8.60
C GLU A 229 -21.01 6.22 -8.44
N ILE A 230 -19.78 5.85 -8.79
CA ILE A 230 -19.21 4.53 -8.56
C ILE A 230 -18.14 4.67 -7.45
N ASP A 231 -18.34 4.01 -6.32
CA ASP A 231 -17.46 4.21 -5.15
C ASP A 231 -16.02 3.76 -5.41
N ILE A 232 -15.82 2.61 -6.05
CA ILE A 232 -14.48 2.07 -6.35
C ILE A 232 -14.45 1.42 -7.73
N ILE A 233 -13.42 1.74 -8.51
CA ILE A 233 -13.05 1.01 -9.73
C ILE A 233 -11.69 0.37 -9.48
N ALA A 234 -11.63 -0.95 -9.62
CA ALA A 234 -10.44 -1.74 -9.39
C ALA A 234 -10.16 -2.71 -10.54
N ASN A 235 -8.91 -3.12 -10.70
CA ASN A 235 -8.51 -4.17 -11.62
C ASN A 235 -8.03 -5.38 -10.83
N LYS A 236 -8.42 -6.58 -11.25
CA LYS A 236 -7.87 -7.83 -10.73
C LYS A 236 -7.72 -8.82 -11.87
N LYS A 237 -6.47 -9.19 -12.16
CA LYS A 237 -6.12 -10.16 -13.23
C LYS A 237 -6.72 -9.79 -14.60
N GLY A 238 -6.82 -8.50 -14.91
CA GLY A 238 -7.34 -8.00 -16.19
C GLY A 238 -8.86 -7.82 -16.24
N CYS A 239 -9.59 -8.16 -15.18
CA CYS A 239 -11.02 -7.88 -15.03
C CYS A 239 -11.22 -6.56 -14.27
N LEU A 240 -12.11 -5.70 -14.76
CA LEU A 240 -12.48 -4.47 -14.05
C LEU A 240 -13.66 -4.72 -13.10
N HIS A 241 -13.44 -4.38 -11.85
CA HIS A 241 -14.40 -4.49 -10.76
C HIS A 241 -14.93 -3.10 -10.41
N PHE A 242 -16.24 -2.95 -10.52
CA PHE A 242 -16.98 -1.77 -10.08
C PHE A 242 -17.63 -2.12 -8.75
N VAL A 243 -17.15 -1.53 -7.66
CA VAL A 243 -17.52 -1.92 -6.31
C VAL A 243 -18.32 -0.82 -5.64
N GLU A 244 -19.52 -1.16 -5.18
CA GLU A 244 -20.34 -0.29 -4.33
C GLU A 244 -20.12 -0.64 -2.86
N VAL A 245 -20.04 0.38 -2.00
CA VAL A 245 -19.70 0.25 -0.59
C VAL A 245 -20.87 0.68 0.30
N LYS A 246 -21.25 -0.19 1.24
CA LYS A 246 -22.21 0.13 2.29
C LYS A 246 -21.58 0.15 3.66
N THR A 247 -21.61 1.33 4.27
CA THR A 247 -21.01 1.56 5.58
C THR A 247 -22.08 1.72 6.66
N GLY A 248 -21.85 1.10 7.82
CA GLY A 248 -22.71 1.23 8.99
C GLY A 248 -21.93 1.38 10.29
N LEU A 249 -22.47 2.17 11.21
CA LEU A 249 -21.99 2.27 12.59
C LEU A 249 -22.97 1.55 13.52
N LYS A 250 -22.52 0.55 14.29
CA LYS A 250 -23.38 -0.23 15.22
C LYS A 250 -24.64 -0.85 14.58
N VAL A 251 -24.62 -1.11 13.26
CA VAL A 251 -25.74 -1.73 12.53
C VAL A 251 -25.56 -3.26 12.49
N LYS A 252 -26.68 -4.01 12.43
CA LYS A 252 -26.67 -5.44 12.09
C LYS A 252 -26.24 -5.63 10.63
N GLU A 253 -25.56 -6.73 10.33
CA GLU A 253 -24.93 -6.97 9.04
C GLU A 253 -25.95 -7.11 7.89
N ASN A 254 -27.00 -7.91 8.09
CA ASN A 254 -28.06 -8.13 7.09
C ASN A 254 -28.70 -6.81 6.61
N HIS A 255 -28.78 -5.80 7.48
CA HIS A 255 -29.35 -4.49 7.14
C HIS A 255 -28.47 -3.66 6.20
N LEU A 256 -27.18 -3.98 6.04
CA LEU A 256 -26.32 -3.30 5.05
C LEU A 256 -26.52 -3.89 3.66
N LEU A 257 -26.74 -5.20 3.57
CA LEU A 257 -27.06 -5.88 2.31
C LEU A 257 -28.42 -5.43 1.76
N GLU A 258 -29.41 -5.23 2.61
CA GLU A 258 -30.73 -4.69 2.24
C GLU A 258 -30.66 -3.28 1.60
N LYS A 259 -29.53 -2.56 1.74
CA LYS A 259 -29.34 -1.23 1.12
C LYS A 259 -28.92 -1.30 -0.35
N PHE A 260 -28.61 -2.47 -0.88
CA PHE A 260 -28.36 -2.67 -2.32
C PHE A 260 -29.70 -2.94 -3.02
N THR A 261 -30.55 -1.92 -3.10
CA THR A 261 -31.88 -2.05 -3.72
C THR A 261 -31.78 -2.22 -5.23
N HIS A 262 -32.77 -2.88 -5.83
CA HIS A 262 -32.85 -3.04 -7.29
C HIS A 262 -32.70 -1.70 -8.02
N GLN A 263 -33.38 -0.63 -7.56
CA GLN A 263 -33.26 0.71 -8.17
C GLN A 263 -31.81 1.23 -8.16
N LYS A 264 -31.08 0.99 -7.07
CA LYS A 264 -29.69 1.44 -6.94
C LYS A 264 -28.75 0.61 -7.83
N LEU A 265 -28.92 -0.71 -7.86
CA LEU A 265 -28.17 -1.59 -8.76
C LEU A 265 -28.42 -1.22 -10.22
N SER A 266 -29.66 -0.96 -10.64
CA SER A 266 -29.97 -0.55 -12.02
C SER A 266 -29.25 0.75 -12.42
N ARG A 267 -29.16 1.72 -11.51
CA ARG A 267 -28.39 2.96 -11.76
C ARG A 267 -26.90 2.70 -11.86
N LEU A 268 -26.34 1.83 -11.02
CA LEU A 268 -24.93 1.44 -11.08
C LEU A 268 -24.61 0.76 -12.41
N TYR A 269 -25.44 -0.17 -12.87
CA TYR A 269 -25.26 -0.80 -14.19
C TYR A 269 -25.24 0.25 -15.33
N ALA A 270 -26.12 1.25 -15.29
CA ALA A 270 -26.09 2.34 -16.26
C ALA A 270 -24.81 3.19 -16.17
N SER A 271 -24.34 3.50 -14.95
CA SER A 271 -23.06 4.19 -14.74
C SER A 271 -21.87 3.39 -15.31
N ILE A 272 -21.87 2.07 -15.11
CA ILE A 272 -20.80 1.17 -15.58
C ILE A 272 -20.78 1.13 -17.11
N GLN A 273 -21.94 0.98 -17.75
CA GLN A 273 -22.03 0.97 -19.22
C GLN A 273 -21.55 2.28 -19.83
N ASP A 274 -21.95 3.42 -19.25
CA ASP A 274 -21.48 4.74 -19.68
C ASP A 274 -19.95 4.89 -19.49
N TYR A 275 -19.42 4.44 -18.36
CA TYR A 275 -17.99 4.43 -18.09
C TYR A 275 -17.22 3.56 -19.10
N GLN A 276 -17.73 2.36 -19.39
CA GLN A 276 -17.12 1.46 -20.39
C GLN A 276 -17.07 2.10 -21.77
N MET A 277 -18.18 2.71 -22.21
CA MET A 277 -18.27 3.35 -23.51
C MET A 277 -17.31 4.55 -23.62
N LYS A 278 -17.25 5.40 -22.59
CA LYS A 278 -16.37 6.59 -22.58
C LYS A 278 -14.88 6.25 -22.59
N ASN A 279 -14.50 5.11 -22.04
CA ASN A 279 -13.10 4.70 -21.89
C ASN A 279 -12.70 3.58 -22.88
N ASP A 280 -13.53 3.25 -23.87
CA ASP A 280 -13.33 2.16 -24.85
C ASP A 280 -12.93 0.82 -24.19
N ILE A 281 -13.58 0.49 -23.06
CA ILE A 281 -13.29 -0.74 -22.31
C ILE A 281 -13.99 -1.92 -22.98
N LYS A 282 -13.19 -2.82 -23.57
CA LYS A 282 -13.67 -4.04 -24.26
C LYS A 282 -13.51 -5.33 -23.43
N GLY A 283 -12.90 -5.23 -22.25
CA GLY A 283 -12.63 -6.36 -21.37
C GLY A 283 -13.82 -6.74 -20.48
N GLU A 284 -13.64 -7.82 -19.71
CA GLU A 284 -14.62 -8.26 -18.72
C GLU A 284 -14.78 -7.23 -17.59
N VAL A 285 -16.04 -7.04 -17.19
CA VAL A 285 -16.40 -6.17 -16.07
C VAL A 285 -17.28 -6.92 -15.09
N GLN A 286 -17.14 -6.60 -13.80
CA GLN A 286 -17.91 -7.20 -12.72
C GLN A 286 -18.43 -6.11 -11.78
N LEU A 287 -19.71 -6.22 -11.40
CA LEU A 287 -20.28 -5.40 -10.32
C LEU A 287 -20.18 -6.18 -9.01
N ASP A 288 -19.58 -5.54 -8.01
CA ASP A 288 -19.36 -6.11 -6.68
C ASP A 288 -19.93 -5.21 -5.58
N ALA A 289 -20.09 -5.79 -4.40
CA ALA A 289 -20.43 -5.06 -3.19
C ALA A 289 -19.40 -5.30 -2.09
N VAL A 290 -19.14 -4.26 -1.30
CA VAL A 290 -18.46 -4.38 -0.01
C VAL A 290 -19.34 -3.80 1.08
N THR A 291 -19.52 -4.53 2.18
CA THR A 291 -20.09 -3.95 3.40
C THR A 291 -18.99 -3.68 4.41
N VAL A 292 -19.07 -2.53 5.08
CA VAL A 292 -18.13 -2.11 6.12
C VAL A 292 -18.91 -1.74 7.37
N LYS A 293 -18.78 -2.59 8.40
CA LYS A 293 -19.32 -2.32 9.72
C LYS A 293 -18.22 -1.76 10.61
N LEU A 294 -18.34 -0.48 10.97
CA LEU A 294 -17.44 0.17 11.91
C LEU A 294 -17.84 -0.17 13.35
N GLN A 295 -16.91 -0.75 14.11
CA GLN A 295 -17.11 -1.17 15.49
C GLN A 295 -15.84 -1.03 16.32
N LYS A 296 -15.99 -1.12 17.65
CA LYS A 296 -14.85 -1.15 18.58
C LYS A 296 -14.05 -2.43 18.34
N GLY A 297 -12.72 -2.31 18.21
CA GLY A 297 -11.83 -3.44 17.90
C GLY A 297 -11.43 -3.55 16.42
N GLY A 298 -12.04 -2.77 15.52
CA GLY A 298 -11.71 -2.76 14.09
C GLY A 298 -12.96 -2.95 13.23
N PRO A 299 -12.88 -2.63 11.92
CA PRO A 299 -14.01 -2.83 11.01
C PRO A 299 -14.24 -4.34 10.76
N ASN A 300 -15.51 -4.74 10.62
CA ASN A 300 -15.85 -5.99 9.94
C ASN A 300 -16.15 -5.63 8.47
N ILE A 301 -15.47 -6.29 7.54
CA ILE A 301 -15.55 -6.04 6.09
C ILE A 301 -15.92 -7.36 5.40
N GLN A 302 -16.95 -7.32 4.57
CA GLN A 302 -17.36 -8.46 3.74
C GLN A 302 -17.42 -8.04 2.28
N TYR A 303 -16.94 -8.91 1.40
CA TYR A 303 -16.92 -8.72 -0.04
C TYR A 303 -17.87 -9.71 -0.71
N PHE A 304 -18.71 -9.20 -1.60
CA PHE A 304 -19.72 -9.94 -2.34
C PHE A 304 -19.42 -9.78 -3.83
N PRO A 305 -18.81 -10.79 -4.47
CA PRO A 305 -18.52 -10.73 -5.88
C PRO A 305 -19.80 -10.92 -6.72
N ALA A 306 -19.82 -10.31 -7.91
CA ALA A 306 -20.80 -10.57 -8.96
C ALA A 306 -22.26 -10.44 -8.48
N ILE A 307 -22.60 -9.30 -7.89
CA ILE A 307 -23.98 -9.04 -7.46
C ILE A 307 -24.88 -8.80 -8.69
N THR A 308 -26.07 -9.40 -8.70
CA THR A 308 -27.02 -9.36 -9.81
C THR A 308 -28.31 -8.63 -9.43
N LEU A 309 -29.04 -8.21 -10.47
CA LEU A 309 -30.42 -7.73 -10.38
C LEU A 309 -31.36 -8.94 -10.42
N ASP A 310 -31.45 -9.73 -9.35
CA ASP A 310 -32.50 -10.76 -9.22
C ASP A 310 -33.57 -10.33 -8.20
#